data_AF-A0A7V1STC5-F1
#
_entry.id   AF-A0A7V1STC5-F1
#
_cell.length_a   1.000
_cell.length_b   1.000
_cell.length_c   1.000
_cell.angle_alpha   90.00
_cell.angle_beta   90.00
_cell.angle_gamma   90.00
#
_symmetry.space_group_name_H-M   'P 1'
#
loop_
_entity.id
_entity.type
_entity.pdbx_description
1 polymer ?
#
loop_
_entity_poly.entity_id
_entity_poly.type
_entity_poly.pdbx_seq_one_letter_code
_entity_poly.pdbx_strand_id
1 'polypeptide(L)'
;MKIYDASQELINILIANGFVEDTSRTYPEHAKRLVGDNYNPHGMKRHFSYPGTREKVYFDYINIILPTGVQKYNMNNDDLKSLIAFCQLSSADRSALVEERYNVLSIPQIISDVVREP
;
A
#
# COMPACT_ATOMS: atom_id res chain seq x y z
N MET A 1 -13.92 13.95 -4.03
CA MET A 1 -13.08 12.74 -3.96
C MET A 1 -12.19 12.86 -2.73
N LYS A 2 -12.15 11.86 -1.85
CA LYS A 2 -11.29 11.92 -0.66
C LYS A 2 -9.85 11.57 -1.05
N ILE A 3 -8.91 12.29 -0.44
CA ILE A 3 -7.47 12.14 -0.64
C ILE A 3 -6.87 11.72 0.71
N TYR A 4 -5.94 10.78 0.68
CA TYR A 4 -5.25 10.25 1.84
C TYR A 4 -3.75 10.46 1.66
N ASP A 5 -3.17 11.26 2.54
CA ASP A 5 -1.71 11.38 2.66
C ASP A 5 -1.16 10.22 3.48
N ALA A 6 0.17 10.17 3.68
CA ALA A 6 0.86 9.24 4.59
C ALA A 6 0.48 9.51 6.07
N SER A 7 -0.79 9.36 6.42
CA SER A 7 -1.42 9.78 7.66
C SER A 7 -1.87 8.57 8.48
N GLN A 8 -2.15 8.79 9.78
CA GLN A 8 -2.70 7.72 10.63
C GLN A 8 -4.04 7.19 10.10
N GLU A 9 -4.83 8.02 9.41
CA GLU A 9 -6.05 7.57 8.75
C GLU A 9 -5.77 6.51 7.67
N LEU A 10 -4.80 6.77 6.78
CA LEU A 10 -4.42 5.82 5.74
C LEU A 10 -3.89 4.52 6.35
N ILE A 11 -3.11 4.61 7.44
CA ILE A 11 -2.61 3.45 8.19
C ILE A 11 -3.76 2.59 8.69
N ASN A 12 -4.76 3.22 9.32
CA ASN A 12 -5.92 2.51 9.84
C ASN A 12 -6.70 1.80 8.72
N ILE A 13 -6.81 2.40 7.55
CA ILE A 13 -7.43 1.78 6.37
C ILE A 13 -6.63 0.56 5.92
N LEU A 14 -5.30 0.66 5.80
CA LEU A 14 -4.46 -0.47 5.41
C LEU A 14 -4.59 -1.63 6.41
N ILE A 15 -4.50 -1.36 7.71
CA ILE A 15 -4.65 -2.36 8.77
C ILE A 15 -6.04 -3.02 8.70
N ALA A 16 -7.10 -2.23 8.52
CA ALA A 16 -8.47 -2.76 8.39
C ALA A 16 -8.65 -3.65 7.15
N ASN A 17 -7.80 -3.51 6.13
CA ASN A 17 -7.80 -4.33 4.92
C ASN A 17 -6.79 -5.49 4.97
N GLY A 18 -6.25 -5.80 6.15
CA GLY A 18 -5.42 -6.98 6.39
C GLY A 18 -3.92 -6.77 6.19
N PHE A 19 -3.47 -5.53 5.97
CA PHE A 19 -2.04 -5.23 6.02
C PHE A 19 -1.54 -5.34 7.47
N VAL A 20 -0.34 -5.87 7.63
CA VAL A 20 0.34 -5.99 8.92
C VAL A 20 1.48 -4.99 8.96
N GLU A 21 1.47 -4.17 10.01
CA GLU A 21 2.58 -3.27 10.27
C GLU A 21 3.80 -4.03 10.77
N ASP A 22 4.93 -3.82 10.11
CA ASP A 22 6.23 -4.40 10.46
C ASP A 22 7.33 -3.32 10.49
N THR A 23 6.96 -2.08 10.83
CA THR A 23 7.88 -0.95 11.04
C THR A 23 9.00 -1.29 12.02
N SER A 24 8.75 -2.06 13.08
CA SER A 24 9.78 -2.47 14.05
C SER A 24 10.88 -3.34 13.45
N ARG A 25 10.56 -4.09 12.40
CA ARG A 25 11.51 -4.93 11.66
C ARG A 25 12.27 -4.12 10.61
N THR A 26 11.57 -3.30 9.84
CA THR A 26 12.15 -2.56 8.70
C THR A 26 12.85 -1.27 9.14
N TYR A 27 12.29 -0.56 10.11
CA TYR A 27 12.73 0.74 10.62
C TYR A 27 12.75 0.77 12.16
N PRO A 28 13.59 -0.03 12.85
CA PRO A 28 13.57 -0.17 14.30
C PRO A 28 13.71 1.17 15.04
N GLU A 29 14.54 2.09 14.54
CA GLU A 29 14.74 3.43 15.14
C GLU A 29 13.53 4.36 14.96
N HIS A 30 12.68 4.13 13.96
CA HIS A 30 11.41 4.85 13.84
C HIS A 30 10.34 4.20 14.72
N ALA A 31 10.31 2.86 14.80
CA ALA A 31 9.37 2.15 15.66
C ALA A 31 9.55 2.49 17.15
N LYS A 32 10.79 2.64 17.63
CA LYS A 32 11.07 3.10 19.01
C LYS A 32 10.47 4.48 19.34
N ARG A 33 10.25 5.31 18.32
CA ARG A 33 9.66 6.65 18.46
C ARG A 33 8.13 6.64 18.35
N LEU A 34 7.55 5.57 17.82
CA LEU A 34 6.10 5.36 17.77
C LEU A 34 5.64 4.94 19.17
N VAL A 35 5.08 5.89 19.92
CA VAL A 35 4.53 5.66 21.26
C VAL A 35 3.11 6.21 21.26
N GLY A 36 2.13 5.33 21.37
CA GLY A 36 0.72 5.69 21.18
C GLY A 36 0.43 6.19 19.75
N ASP A 37 -0.48 7.15 19.61
CA ASP A 37 -0.91 7.70 18.31
C ASP A 37 -0.05 8.88 17.83
N ASN A 38 1.22 8.94 18.20
CA ASN A 38 2.12 10.09 17.96
C ASN A 38 2.74 10.13 16.54
N TYR A 39 2.12 9.47 15.57
CA TYR A 39 2.69 9.35 14.24
C TYR A 39 2.71 10.70 13.50
N ASN A 40 3.92 11.13 13.11
CA ASN A 40 4.13 12.31 12.26
C ASN A 40 4.87 11.92 10.97
N PRO A 41 4.24 12.00 9.78
CA PRO A 41 4.89 11.65 8.52
C PRO A 41 6.09 12.53 8.16
N HIS A 42 6.24 13.73 8.71
CA HIS A 42 7.43 14.54 8.43
C HIS A 42 8.69 14.08 9.17
N GLY A 43 8.54 13.26 10.21
CA GLY A 43 9.67 12.79 11.04
C GLY A 43 9.78 11.28 11.19
N MET A 44 8.79 10.52 10.71
CA MET A 44 8.67 9.10 10.98
C MET A 44 8.35 8.31 9.70
N LYS A 45 9.00 7.15 9.57
CA LYS A 45 8.69 6.16 8.54
C LYS A 45 7.78 5.08 9.10
N ARG A 46 6.95 4.49 8.25
CA ARG A 46 6.13 3.31 8.55
C ARG A 46 6.30 2.28 7.45
N HIS A 47 6.10 1.02 7.78
CA HIS A 47 6.21 -0.07 6.82
C HIS A 47 5.12 -1.10 7.06
N PHE A 48 4.49 -1.54 5.98
CA PHE A 48 3.39 -2.48 5.98
C PHE A 48 3.66 -3.59 4.98
N SER A 49 3.31 -4.81 5.38
CA SER A 49 3.36 -6.00 4.53
C SER A 49 1.97 -6.61 4.39
N TYR A 50 1.70 -7.23 3.24
CA TYR A 50 0.46 -7.99 3.06
C TYR A 50 0.72 -9.49 3.29
N PRO A 51 0.06 -10.13 4.28
CA PRO A 51 0.32 -11.53 4.64
C PRO A 51 0.24 -12.49 3.46
N GLY A 52 1.14 -13.49 3.43
CA GLY A 52 1.18 -14.49 2.37
C GLY A 52 1.74 -13.98 1.03
N THR A 53 2.21 -12.74 0.97
CA THR A 53 2.78 -12.15 -0.25
C THR A 53 4.13 -11.48 0.02
N ARG A 54 4.81 -11.03 -1.04
CA ARG A 54 6.01 -10.19 -0.94
C ARG A 54 5.69 -8.70 -1.01
N GLU A 55 4.41 -8.34 -1.12
CA GLU A 55 3.97 -6.97 -1.37
C GLU A 55 4.13 -6.12 -0.11
N LYS A 56 4.68 -4.92 -0.32
CA LYS A 56 5.04 -3.99 0.75
C LYS A 56 4.63 -2.58 0.39
N VAL A 57 4.22 -1.85 1.42
CA VAL A 57 3.92 -0.42 1.33
C VAL A 57 4.81 0.29 2.33
N TYR A 58 5.54 1.29 1.85
CA TYR A 58 6.45 2.09 2.67
C TYR A 58 5.91 3.50 2.78
N PHE A 59 5.80 4.00 4.00
CA PHE A 59 5.66 5.43 4.22
C PHE A 59 7.06 5.94 4.54
N ASP A 60 7.75 6.42 3.51
CA ASP A 60 9.05 7.08 3.64
C ASP A 60 8.83 8.58 3.84
N TYR A 61 8.57 8.94 5.09
CA TYR A 61 8.06 10.23 5.50
C TYR A 61 6.70 10.54 4.85
N ILE A 62 6.59 11.64 4.11
CA ILE A 62 5.40 12.04 3.35
C ILE A 62 5.20 11.21 2.07
N ASN A 63 6.17 10.38 1.69
CA ASN A 63 6.09 9.57 0.47
C ASN A 63 5.47 8.21 0.78
N ILE A 64 4.53 7.79 -0.06
CA ILE A 64 3.94 6.46 -0.07
C ILE A 64 4.56 5.71 -1.25
N ILE A 65 5.34 4.67 -0.95
CA ILE A 65 5.95 3.79 -1.94
C ILE A 65 5.15 2.49 -1.98
N LEU A 66 4.64 2.17 -3.17
CA LEU A 66 3.78 1.02 -3.41
C LEU A 66 4.58 -0.20 -3.87
N PRO A 67 4.00 -1.41 -3.89
CA PRO A 67 4.74 -2.64 -4.14
C PRO A 67 5.47 -2.70 -5.49
N THR A 68 4.92 -2.06 -6.53
CA THR A 68 5.55 -1.97 -7.86
C THR A 68 6.59 -0.84 -7.96
N GLY A 69 6.97 -0.21 -6.84
CA GLY A 69 7.94 0.89 -6.78
C GLY A 69 7.36 2.28 -7.11
N VAL A 70 6.07 2.36 -7.44
CA VAL A 70 5.39 3.64 -7.67
C VAL A 70 5.40 4.47 -6.39
N GLN A 71 5.81 5.74 -6.50
CA GLN A 71 5.83 6.67 -5.37
C GLN A 71 4.72 7.72 -5.54
N LYS A 72 4.01 8.03 -4.46
CA LYS A 72 3.02 9.10 -4.40
C LYS A 72 3.15 9.90 -3.10
N TYR A 73 2.68 11.14 -3.11
CA TYR A 73 2.50 11.93 -1.89
C TYR A 73 1.12 11.69 -1.25
N ASN A 74 0.15 11.26 -2.05
CA ASN A 74 -1.20 10.97 -1.62
C ASN A 74 -1.87 9.91 -2.52
N MET A 75 -2.95 9.35 -2.01
CA MET A 75 -3.79 8.37 -2.71
C MET A 75 -5.23 8.85 -2.69
N ASN A 76 -5.95 8.68 -3.81
CA ASN A 76 -7.41 8.81 -3.79
C ASN A 76 -8.07 7.45 -3.47
N ASN A 77 -9.41 7.44 -3.39
CA ASN A 77 -10.15 6.21 -3.13
C ASN A 77 -9.89 5.10 -4.16
N ASP A 78 -9.70 5.45 -5.43
CA ASP A 78 -9.51 4.45 -6.48
C ASP A 78 -8.11 3.87 -6.40
N ASP A 79 -7.07 4.68 -6.18
CA ASP A 79 -5.70 4.22 -5.91
C ASP A 79 -5.67 3.20 -4.75
N LEU A 80 -6.42 3.48 -3.68
CA LEU A 80 -6.52 2.61 -2.52
C LEU A 80 -7.18 1.27 -2.86
N LYS A 81 -8.30 1.31 -3.60
CA LYS A 81 -8.95 0.10 -4.08
C LYS A 81 -8.03 -0.70 -4.98
N SER A 82 -7.27 -0.04 -5.86
CA SER A 82 -6.29 -0.67 -6.73
C SER A 82 -5.21 -1.41 -5.94
N LEU A 83 -4.63 -0.73 -4.95
CA LEU A 83 -3.61 -1.30 -4.08
C LEU A 83 -4.13 -2.52 -3.32
N ILE A 84 -5.31 -2.41 -2.71
CA ILE A 84 -5.91 -3.51 -1.93
C ILE A 84 -6.21 -4.69 -2.86
N ALA A 85 -6.82 -4.44 -4.01
CA ALA A 85 -7.14 -5.47 -4.99
C ALA A 85 -5.87 -6.18 -5.50
N PHE A 86 -4.82 -5.43 -5.82
CA PHE A 86 -3.52 -5.98 -6.24
C PHE A 86 -2.95 -6.95 -5.19
N CYS A 87 -2.94 -6.55 -3.92
CA CYS A 87 -2.40 -7.37 -2.84
C CYS A 87 -3.20 -8.66 -2.61
N GLN A 88 -4.50 -8.65 -2.92
CA GLN A 88 -5.40 -9.80 -2.79
C GLN A 88 -5.30 -10.82 -3.94
N LEU A 89 -4.66 -10.45 -5.07
CA LEU A 89 -4.46 -11.38 -6.19
C LEU A 89 -3.63 -12.61 -5.79
N SER A 90 -3.63 -13.65 -6.63
CA SER A 90 -2.68 -14.74 -6.43
C SER A 90 -1.26 -14.27 -6.77
N SER A 91 -0.24 -15.01 -6.30
CA SER A 91 1.15 -14.70 -6.69
C SER A 91 1.38 -14.82 -8.19
N ALA A 92 0.67 -15.73 -8.86
CA ALA A 92 0.80 -15.92 -10.31
C ALA A 92 0.23 -14.72 -11.07
N ASP A 93 -0.97 -14.26 -10.70
CA ASP A 93 -1.63 -13.11 -11.34
C ASP A 93 -0.81 -11.83 -11.16
N ARG A 94 -0.26 -11.61 -9.95
CA ARG A 94 0.64 -10.47 -9.72
C ARG A 94 1.88 -10.52 -10.58
N SER A 95 2.52 -11.70 -10.70
CA SER A 95 3.71 -11.86 -11.52
C SER A 95 3.42 -11.56 -12.99
N ALA A 96 2.31 -12.07 -13.54
CA ALA A 96 1.89 -11.77 -14.90
C ALA A 96 1.69 -10.26 -15.12
N LEU A 97 1.00 -9.58 -14.20
CA LEU A 97 0.79 -8.14 -14.28
C LEU A 97 2.09 -7.33 -14.23
N VAL A 98 3.05 -7.74 -13.39
CA VAL A 98 4.36 -7.08 -13.30
C VAL A 98 5.18 -7.29 -14.58
N GLU A 99 5.14 -8.48 -15.18
CA GLU A 99 5.81 -8.79 -16.44
C GLU A 99 5.28 -7.93 -17.60
N GLU A 100 3.96 -7.74 -17.63
CA GLU A 100 3.27 -6.86 -18.58
C GLU A 100 3.42 -5.36 -18.25
N ARG A 101 4.22 -5.03 -17.23
CA ARG A 101 4.51 -3.66 -16.77
C ARG A 101 3.28 -2.89 -16.28
N TYR A 102 2.23 -3.59 -15.85
CA TYR A 102 1.10 -2.95 -15.20
C TYR A 102 1.54 -2.35 -13.86
N ASN A 103 0.94 -1.21 -13.53
CA ASN A 103 1.15 -0.57 -12.25
C ASN A 103 0.06 -1.01 -11.27
N VAL A 104 0.39 -1.02 -9.98
CA VAL A 104 -0.54 -1.34 -8.90
C VAL A 104 -1.82 -0.48 -8.89
N LEU A 105 -1.79 0.70 -9.51
CA LEU A 105 -2.91 1.64 -9.53
C LEU A 105 -3.91 1.35 -10.66
N SER A 106 -3.55 0.52 -11.65
CA SER A 106 -4.42 0.19 -12.80
C SER A 106 -5.31 -1.04 -12.57
N ILE A 107 -5.21 -1.70 -11.40
CA ILE A 107 -5.90 -2.97 -11.14
C ILE A 107 -7.44 -2.89 -11.20
N PRO A 108 -8.14 -1.85 -10.70
CA PRO A 108 -9.58 -1.79 -10.77
C PRO A 108 -10.06 -1.68 -12.21
N GLN A 109 -9.31 -1.02 -13.09
CA GLN A 109 -9.58 -1.03 -14.52
C GLN A 109 -9.46 -2.46 -15.07
N ILE A 110 -8.36 -3.15 -14.78
CA ILE A 110 -8.13 -4.53 -15.24
C ILE A 110 -9.24 -5.48 -14.73
N ILE A 111 -9.59 -5.42 -13.45
CA ILE A 111 -10.67 -6.23 -12.88
C ILE A 111 -12.00 -5.87 -13.55
N SER A 112 -12.27 -4.58 -13.77
CA SER A 112 -13.51 -4.16 -14.44
C SER A 112 -13.58 -4.62 -15.89
N ASP A 113 -12.46 -4.67 -16.60
CA ASP A 113 -12.38 -5.11 -17.98
C ASP A 113 -12.54 -6.63 -18.07
N VAL A 114 -11.89 -7.39 -17.18
CA VAL A 114 -12.06 -8.85 -17.06
C VAL A 114 -13.51 -9.24 -16.71
N VAL A 115 -14.19 -8.49 -15.85
CA VAL A 115 -15.60 -8.76 -15.50
C VAL A 115 -16.57 -8.38 -16.63
N ARG A 116 -16.15 -7.53 -17.59
CA ARG A 116 -16.96 -7.07 -18.72
C ARG A 116 -16.83 -7.94 -19.97
N GLU A 117 -15.79 -8.74 -20.09
CA GLU A 117 -15.61 -9.71 -21.18
C GLU A 117 -16.03 -11.12 -20.71
N PRO A 118 -17.22 -11.63 -21.12
CA PRO A 118 -17.64 -13.00 -20.88
C PRO A 118 -17.01 -14.03 -21.82
#